data_AF-A0A660WS14-F1
#
_entry.id   AF-A0A660WS14-F1
#
_cell.length_a   1.000
_cell.length_b   1.000
_cell.length_c   1.000
_cell.angle_alpha   90.00
_cell.angle_beta   90.00
_cell.angle_gamma   90.00
#
_symmetry.space_group_name_H-M   'P 1'
#
loop_
_entity.id
_entity.type
_entity.pdbx_description
1 polymer ?
#
loop_
_entity_poly.entity_id
_entity_poly.type
_entity_poly.pdbx_seq_one_letter_code
_entity_poly.pdbx_strand_id
1 'polypeptide(L)'
;IKKQEFYPKELIMIYSATLVALIPVVILSYHIGNKLNLESKFHPIVTVIFLIKNKTLLSLLIFQILFLGPVVEELFFRGFLFSWLRKRFSFGLSTLVVSFIFAVLHKRVDNFLPIIILSVVLCFIYERTQNILNSIFIHSLHNFLGVLLILSLKPYSFI
;
A
#
# COMPACT_ATOMS: atom_id res chain seq x y z
N ILE A 1 23.65 9.78 0.03
CA ILE A 1 22.49 10.51 0.60
C ILE A 1 22.71 10.55 2.11
N LYS A 2 22.64 11.72 2.77
CA LYS A 2 22.77 11.79 4.23
C LYS A 2 21.53 11.16 4.86
N LYS A 3 21.72 10.18 5.76
CA LYS A 3 20.65 9.56 6.55
C LYS A 3 19.98 10.65 7.38
N GLN A 4 18.68 10.84 7.20
CA GLN A 4 17.88 11.69 8.07
C GLN A 4 17.12 10.80 9.04
N GLU A 5 17.30 11.03 10.34
CA GLU A 5 16.45 10.40 11.34
C GLU A 5 15.08 11.05 11.30
N PHE A 6 14.05 10.24 11.08
CA PHE A 6 12.66 10.65 11.28
C PHE A 6 12.25 10.19 12.67
N TYR A 7 11.66 11.08 13.47
CA TYR A 7 10.96 10.65 14.66
C TYR A 7 9.59 10.05 14.24
N PRO A 8 8.95 9.24 15.10
CA PRO A 8 7.66 8.63 14.79
C PRO A 8 6.58 9.64 14.35
N LYS A 9 6.62 10.86 14.90
CA LYS A 9 5.67 11.93 14.58
C LYS A 9 5.75 12.40 13.13
N GLU A 10 6.95 12.51 12.54
CA GLU A 10 7.09 12.95 11.15
C GLU A 10 6.60 11.88 10.17
N LEU A 11 6.82 10.59 10.48
CA LEU A 11 6.30 9.49 9.68
C LEU A 11 4.77 9.48 9.68
N ILE A 12 4.16 9.64 10.86
CA ILE A 12 2.69 9.73 11.00
C ILE A 12 2.17 10.95 10.24
N MET A 13 2.83 12.11 10.32
CA MET A 13 2.40 13.31 9.62
C MET A 13 2.44 13.15 8.09
N ILE A 14 3.52 12.58 7.53
CA ILE A 14 3.61 12.26 6.09
C ILE A 14 2.48 11.33 5.70
N TYR A 15 2.24 10.30 6.50
CA TYR A 15 1.22 9.32 6.20
C TYR A 15 -0.20 9.89 6.28
N SER A 16 -0.50 10.71 7.29
CA SER A 16 -1.78 11.42 7.40
C SER A 16 -2.02 12.35 6.20
N ALA A 17 -1.00 13.09 5.76
CA ALA A 17 -1.10 13.91 4.55
C ALA A 17 -1.35 13.05 3.30
N THR A 18 -0.72 11.87 3.23
CA THR A 18 -0.93 10.89 2.15
C THR A 18 -2.39 10.41 2.13
N LEU A 19 -2.97 10.07 3.29
CA LEU A 19 -4.38 9.66 3.37
C LEU A 19 -5.33 10.71 2.81
N VAL A 20 -5.12 11.97 3.15
CA VAL A 20 -5.94 13.09 2.61
C VAL A 20 -5.76 13.19 1.09
N ALA A 21 -4.52 13.09 0.59
CA ALA A 21 -4.23 13.14 -0.84
C ALA A 21 -4.80 11.93 -1.62
N LEU A 22 -4.98 10.78 -0.96
CA LEU A 22 -5.56 9.59 -1.59
C LEU A 22 -7.06 9.75 -1.87
N ILE A 23 -7.80 10.59 -1.14
CA ILE A 23 -9.24 10.78 -1.33
C ILE A 23 -9.59 11.20 -2.78
N PRO A 24 -9.06 12.31 -3.32
CA PRO A 24 -9.34 12.69 -4.70
C PRO A 24 -8.83 11.66 -5.71
N VAL A 25 -7.76 10.93 -5.39
CA VAL A 25 -7.18 9.91 -6.27
C VAL A 25 -8.08 8.69 -6.37
N VAL A 26 -8.67 8.24 -5.26
CA VAL A 26 -9.64 7.15 -5.24
C VAL A 26 -10.89 7.54 -6.03
N ILE A 27 -11.38 8.77 -5.83
CA ILE A 27 -12.52 9.30 -6.61
C ILE A 27 -12.17 9.31 -8.11
N LEU A 28 -11.00 9.82 -8.48
CA LEU A 28 -10.55 9.82 -9.87
C LEU A 28 -10.44 8.40 -10.45
N SER A 29 -9.87 7.47 -9.69
CA SER A 29 -9.71 6.06 -10.10
C SER A 29 -11.05 5.39 -10.36
N TYR A 30 -12.05 5.67 -9.52
CA TYR A 30 -13.43 5.23 -9.71
C TYR A 30 -14.03 5.75 -11.04
N HIS A 31 -13.90 7.05 -11.31
CA HIS A 31 -14.41 7.64 -12.55
C HIS A 31 -13.69 7.09 -13.80
N ILE A 32 -12.38 6.88 -13.73
CA ILE A 32 -11.60 6.27 -14.82
C ILE A 32 -12.07 4.82 -15.06
N GLY A 33 -12.21 4.03 -14.00
CA GLY A 33 -12.68 2.64 -14.09
C GLY A 33 -14.04 2.54 -14.78
N ASN A 34 -15.00 3.37 -14.35
CA ASN A 34 -16.33 3.44 -14.97
C ASN A 34 -16.27 3.83 -16.45
N LYS A 35 -15.48 4.83 -16.81
CA LYS A 35 -15.35 5.28 -18.22
C LYS A 35 -14.72 4.20 -19.12
N LEU A 36 -13.82 3.40 -18.58
CA LEU A 36 -13.14 2.32 -19.30
C LEU A 36 -13.93 1.00 -19.29
N ASN A 37 -15.15 0.97 -18.74
CA ASN A 37 -15.96 -0.24 -18.52
C ASN A 37 -15.18 -1.33 -17.77
N LEU A 38 -14.24 -0.93 -16.92
CA LEU A 38 -13.53 -1.83 -16.04
C LEU A 38 -14.44 -2.06 -14.84
N GLU A 39 -15.17 -3.16 -14.84
CA GLU A 39 -16.03 -3.53 -13.70
C GLU A 39 -15.21 -3.46 -12.41
N SER A 40 -15.60 -2.57 -11.48
CA SER A 40 -15.02 -2.51 -10.14
C SER A 40 -15.52 -3.70 -9.32
N LYS A 41 -15.02 -4.89 -9.62
CA LYS A 41 -15.26 -6.06 -8.79
C LYS A 41 -14.66 -5.78 -7.42
N PHE A 42 -15.40 -6.12 -6.36
CA PHE A 42 -14.87 -6.06 -5.00
C PHE A 42 -13.47 -6.65 -4.95
N HIS A 43 -12.61 -6.06 -4.14
CA HIS A 43 -11.27 -6.58 -3.97
C HIS A 43 -11.36 -8.05 -3.54
N PRO A 44 -10.66 -9.01 -4.17
CA PRO A 44 -10.75 -10.42 -3.82
C PRO A 44 -10.53 -10.66 -2.33
N ILE A 45 -9.61 -9.90 -1.71
CA ILE A 45 -9.38 -9.92 -0.27
C ILE A 45 -10.63 -9.53 0.54
N VAL A 46 -11.42 -8.55 0.09
CA VAL A 46 -12.68 -8.15 0.71
C VAL A 46 -13.63 -9.33 0.61
N THR A 47 -13.88 -9.85 -0.58
CA THR A 47 -14.76 -11.01 -0.77
C THR A 47 -14.34 -12.19 0.12
N VAL A 48 -13.05 -12.51 0.17
CA VAL A 48 -12.50 -13.59 1.01
C VAL A 48 -12.71 -13.32 2.51
N ILE A 49 -12.43 -12.10 3.00
CA ILE A 49 -12.65 -11.72 4.42
C ILE A 49 -14.13 -11.85 4.81
N PHE A 50 -15.03 -11.54 3.89
CA PHE A 50 -16.47 -11.64 4.09
C PHE A 50 -16.97 -13.10 4.08
N LEU A 51 -16.42 -13.94 3.21
CA LEU A 51 -16.81 -15.34 3.05
C LEU A 51 -16.19 -16.28 4.09
N ILE A 52 -14.99 -15.98 4.62
CA ILE A 52 -14.35 -16.82 5.64
C ILE A 52 -15.15 -16.75 6.95
N LYS A 53 -15.71 -17.90 7.34
CA LYS A 53 -16.37 -18.11 8.65
C LYS A 53 -15.43 -18.66 9.71
N ASN A 54 -14.37 -19.38 9.32
CA ASN A 54 -13.39 -19.95 10.25
C ASN A 54 -12.51 -18.84 10.84
N LYS A 55 -12.62 -18.63 12.16
CA LYS A 55 -11.89 -17.57 12.87
C LYS A 55 -10.37 -17.73 12.76
N THR A 56 -9.85 -18.95 12.85
CA THR A 56 -8.42 -19.22 12.72
C THR A 56 -7.89 -18.84 11.34
N LEU A 57 -8.60 -19.25 10.28
CA LEU A 57 -8.20 -18.90 8.92
C LEU A 57 -8.27 -17.39 8.67
N LEU A 58 -9.29 -16.71 9.20
CA LEU A 58 -9.41 -15.26 9.12
C LEU A 58 -8.25 -14.56 9.85
N SER A 59 -7.90 -15.01 11.05
CA SER A 59 -6.77 -14.46 11.81
C SER A 59 -5.43 -14.65 11.08
N LEU A 60 -5.19 -15.81 10.47
CA LEU A 60 -3.99 -16.07 9.67
C LEU A 60 -3.92 -15.17 8.44
N LEU A 61 -5.05 -14.96 7.75
CA LEU A 61 -5.13 -14.05 6.61
C LEU A 61 -4.85 -12.60 7.02
N ILE A 62 -5.44 -12.13 8.11
CA ILE A 62 -5.20 -10.78 8.63
C ILE A 62 -3.72 -10.64 9.02
N PHE A 63 -3.13 -11.63 9.69
CA PHE A 63 -1.71 -11.61 10.02
C PHE A 63 -0.82 -11.52 8.76
N GLN A 64 -1.16 -12.27 7.72
CA GLN A 64 -0.47 -12.18 6.43
C GLN A 64 -0.55 -10.77 5.84
N ILE A 65 -1.74 -10.16 5.83
CA ILE A 65 -1.98 -8.82 5.24
C ILE A 65 -1.25 -7.72 6.02
N LEU A 66 -1.22 -7.82 7.34
CA LEU A 66 -0.70 -6.75 8.20
C LEU A 66 0.80 -6.84 8.45
N PHE A 67 1.39 -8.03 8.43
CA PHE A 67 2.78 -8.24 8.83
C PHE A 67 3.60 -8.91 7.75
N LEU A 68 3.30 -10.16 7.41
CA LEU A 68 4.15 -10.94 6.50
C LEU A 68 4.23 -10.34 5.10
N GLY A 69 3.10 -9.90 4.54
CA GLY A 69 3.01 -9.23 3.25
C GLY A 69 3.89 -7.99 3.21
N PRO A 70 3.62 -6.96 4.04
CA PRO A 70 4.44 -5.75 4.11
C PRO A 70 5.94 -6.05 4.32
N VAL A 71 6.30 -6.97 5.23
CA VAL A 71 7.72 -7.31 5.45
C VAL A 71 8.38 -7.85 4.19
N VAL A 72 7.77 -8.85 3.53
CA VAL A 72 8.33 -9.47 2.32
C VAL A 72 8.38 -8.47 1.17
N GLU A 73 7.30 -7.71 0.98
CA GLU A 73 7.22 -6.71 -0.07
C GLU A 73 8.25 -5.60 0.14
N GLU A 74 8.36 -5.03 1.33
CA GLU A 74 9.35 -3.99 1.61
C GLU A 74 10.78 -4.49 1.42
N LEU A 75 11.11 -5.71 1.88
CA LEU A 75 12.42 -6.32 1.68
C LEU A 75 12.77 -6.40 0.19
N PHE A 76 11.84 -6.84 -0.65
CA PHE A 76 12.06 -6.92 -2.09
C PHE A 76 12.11 -5.54 -2.75
N PHE A 77 11.11 -4.69 -2.53
CA PHE A 77 10.97 -3.43 -3.26
C PHE A 77 11.93 -2.36 -2.78
N ARG A 78 12.12 -2.19 -1.45
CA ARG A 78 12.99 -1.13 -0.90
C ARG A 78 14.39 -1.66 -0.63
N GLY A 79 14.47 -2.82 0.02
CA GLY A 79 15.73 -3.46 0.37
C GLY A 79 16.55 -3.87 -0.85
N PHE A 80 15.90 -4.41 -1.89
CA PHE A 80 16.58 -4.89 -3.10
C PHE A 80 16.37 -3.96 -4.31
N LEU A 81 15.15 -3.90 -4.88
CA LEU A 81 14.93 -3.31 -6.21
C LEU A 81 15.20 -1.80 -6.25
N PHE A 82 14.60 -1.02 -5.36
CA PHE A 82 14.78 0.42 -5.27
C PHE A 82 16.24 0.77 -4.97
N SER A 83 16.85 0.09 -3.98
CA SER A 83 18.26 0.26 -3.64
C SER A 83 19.20 -0.03 -4.80
N TRP A 84 18.91 -1.09 -5.59
CA TRP A 84 19.68 -1.43 -6.79
C TRP A 84 19.52 -0.38 -7.89
N LEU A 85 18.30 0.13 -8.13
CA LEU A 85 18.04 1.18 -9.10
C LEU A 85 18.69 2.51 -8.69
N ARG A 86 18.60 2.91 -7.42
CA ARG A 86 19.16 4.18 -6.91
C ARG A 86 20.67 4.28 -7.02
N LYS A 87 21.38 3.15 -7.11
CA LYS A 87 22.83 3.13 -7.41
C LYS A 87 23.15 3.52 -8.86
N ARG A 88 22.17 3.50 -9.77
CA ARG A 88 22.34 3.70 -11.22
C ARG A 88 21.54 4.86 -11.78
N PHE A 89 20.42 5.19 -11.14
CA PHE A 89 19.43 6.13 -11.65
C PHE A 89 19.04 7.16 -10.60
N SER A 90 18.44 8.27 -11.07
CA SER A 90 17.92 9.34 -10.23
C SER A 90 16.80 8.85 -9.31
N PHE A 91 16.55 9.58 -8.22
CA PHE A 91 15.44 9.28 -7.31
C PHE A 91 14.10 9.18 -8.05
N GLY A 92 13.81 10.13 -8.93
CA GLY A 92 12.56 10.16 -9.69
C GLY A 92 12.37 8.91 -10.55
N LEU A 93 13.39 8.53 -11.35
CA LEU A 93 13.30 7.36 -12.22
C LEU A 93 13.18 6.06 -11.42
N SER A 94 14.00 5.88 -10.38
CA SER A 94 13.93 4.70 -9.52
C SER A 94 12.57 4.55 -8.84
N THR A 95 12.03 5.65 -8.31
CA THR A 95 10.71 5.67 -7.67
C THR A 95 9.61 5.32 -8.67
N LEU A 96 9.61 5.94 -9.87
CA LEU A 96 8.61 5.65 -10.90
C LEU A 96 8.60 4.18 -11.31
N VAL A 97 9.78 3.60 -11.56
CA VAL A 97 9.90 2.18 -11.95
C VAL A 97 9.41 1.26 -10.85
N VAL A 98 9.85 1.49 -9.60
CA VAL A 98 9.43 0.66 -8.45
C VAL A 98 7.95 0.77 -8.20
N SER A 99 7.39 1.98 -8.21
CA SER A 99 5.96 2.19 -7.94
C SER A 99 5.07 1.61 -9.03
N PHE A 100 5.49 1.68 -10.29
CA PHE A 100 4.77 1.04 -11.39
C PHE A 100 4.77 -0.49 -11.26
N ILE A 101 5.94 -1.11 -11.04
CA ILE A 101 6.04 -2.58 -10.88
C ILE A 101 5.23 -3.03 -9.66
N PHE A 102 5.32 -2.30 -8.54
CA PHE A 102 4.54 -2.56 -7.33
C PHE A 102 3.04 -2.59 -7.63
N ALA A 103 2.51 -1.55 -8.29
CA ALA A 103 1.10 -1.48 -8.63
C ALA A 103 0.63 -2.54 -9.62
N VAL A 104 1.44 -2.88 -10.64
CA VAL A 104 1.11 -3.94 -11.61
C VAL A 104 1.00 -5.30 -10.93
N LEU A 105 1.92 -5.63 -10.01
CA LEU A 105 1.92 -6.92 -9.31
C LEU A 105 0.72 -7.10 -8.38
N HIS A 106 0.07 -6.02 -7.97
CA HIS A 106 -1.20 -6.08 -7.23
C HIS A 106 -2.39 -6.50 -8.12
N LYS A 107 -2.27 -6.45 -9.46
CA LYS A 107 -3.29 -6.90 -10.41
C LYS A 107 -4.68 -6.27 -10.19
N ARG A 108 -4.71 -4.98 -9.84
CA ARG A 108 -5.93 -4.23 -9.54
C ARG A 108 -5.93 -2.91 -10.30
N VAL A 109 -6.79 -2.78 -11.29
CA VAL A 109 -6.86 -1.55 -12.10
C VAL A 109 -7.56 -0.43 -11.35
N ASP A 110 -8.59 -0.77 -10.57
CA ASP A 110 -9.36 0.16 -9.73
C ASP A 110 -8.53 0.79 -8.61
N ASN A 111 -7.55 0.06 -8.09
CA ASN A 111 -6.66 0.53 -7.02
C ASN A 111 -5.26 0.92 -7.53
N PHE A 112 -5.05 0.95 -8.85
CA PHE A 112 -3.73 1.14 -9.45
C PHE A 112 -3.09 2.47 -9.05
N LEU A 113 -3.81 3.58 -9.18
CA LEU A 113 -3.28 4.92 -8.84
C LEU A 113 -3.04 5.09 -7.33
N PRO A 114 -3.97 4.71 -6.42
CA PRO A 114 -3.69 4.71 -4.99
C PRO A 114 -2.45 3.91 -4.60
N ILE A 115 -2.27 2.73 -5.20
CA ILE A 115 -1.11 1.86 -4.93
C ILE A 115 0.20 2.50 -5.43
N ILE A 116 0.20 3.17 -6.59
CA ILE A 116 1.36 3.94 -7.04
C ILE A 116 1.72 5.01 -6.01
N ILE A 117 0.76 5.79 -5.54
CA ILE A 117 1.00 6.88 -4.57
C ILE A 117 1.56 6.33 -3.26
N LEU A 118 0.97 5.26 -2.73
CA LEU A 118 1.51 4.60 -1.54
C LEU A 118 2.96 4.17 -1.76
N SER A 119 3.25 3.55 -2.91
CA SER A 119 4.60 3.09 -3.22
C SER A 119 5.61 4.24 -3.34
N VAL A 120 5.21 5.36 -3.93
CA VAL A 120 6.02 6.60 -4.02
C VAL A 120 6.37 7.11 -2.62
N VAL A 121 5.38 7.18 -1.72
CA VAL A 121 5.59 7.66 -0.34
C VAL A 121 6.54 6.74 0.41
N LEU A 122 6.38 5.43 0.28
CA LEU A 122 7.28 4.45 0.89
C LEU A 122 8.71 4.53 0.31
N CYS A 123 8.87 4.73 -1.01
CA CYS A 123 10.19 4.98 -1.61
C CYS A 123 10.83 6.26 -1.07
N PHE A 124 10.04 7.33 -0.91
CA PHE A 124 10.51 8.58 -0.32
C PHE A 124 10.95 8.40 1.14
N ILE A 125 10.14 7.72 1.96
CA ILE A 125 10.49 7.42 3.36
C ILE A 125 11.78 6.61 3.43
N TYR A 126 11.91 5.57 2.61
CA TYR A 126 13.12 4.76 2.56
C TYR A 126 14.34 5.58 2.09
N GLU A 127 14.20 6.39 1.04
CA GLU A 127 15.28 7.25 0.53
C GLU A 127 15.81 8.21 1.61
N ARG A 128 14.91 8.83 2.39
CA ARG A 128 15.30 9.78 3.43
C ARG A 128 15.88 9.11 4.67
N THR A 129 15.29 8.00 5.08
CA THR A 129 15.60 7.37 6.38
C THR A 129 16.65 6.28 6.29
N GLN A 130 16.82 5.68 5.11
CA GLN A 130 17.62 4.46 4.89
C GLN A 130 17.28 3.35 5.89
N ASN A 131 16.03 3.33 6.37
CA ASN A 131 15.53 2.36 7.35
C ASN A 131 14.28 1.69 6.79
N ILE A 132 14.40 0.39 6.50
CA ILE A 132 13.30 -0.39 5.95
C ILE A 132 12.14 -0.54 6.95
N LEU A 133 12.43 -0.52 8.26
CA LEU A 133 11.40 -0.64 9.30
C LEU A 133 10.39 0.51 9.25
N ASN A 134 10.83 1.71 8.84
CA ASN A 134 9.92 2.84 8.67
C ASN A 134 8.95 2.61 7.51
N SER A 135 9.41 1.99 6.42
CA SER A 135 8.55 1.65 5.29
C SER A 135 7.60 0.51 5.63
N ILE A 136 8.10 -0.51 6.34
CA ILE A 136 7.27 -1.62 6.84
C ILE A 136 6.17 -1.08 7.75
N PHE A 137 6.51 -0.21 8.70
CA PHE A 137 5.55 0.36 9.63
C PHE A 137 4.44 1.13 8.90
N ILE A 138 4.79 2.03 7.97
CA ILE A 138 3.78 2.81 7.23
C ILE A 138 2.94 1.92 6.31
N HIS A 139 3.53 0.91 5.68
CA HIS A 139 2.79 -0.03 4.85
C HIS A 139 1.84 -0.90 5.68
N SER A 140 2.31 -1.46 6.80
CA SER A 140 1.48 -2.20 7.75
C SER A 140 0.35 -1.33 8.32
N LEU A 141 0.63 -0.06 8.62
CA LEU A 141 -0.39 0.90 9.08
C LEU A 141 -1.46 1.14 7.99
N HIS A 142 -1.04 1.26 6.73
CA HIS A 142 -1.97 1.36 5.60
C HIS A 142 -2.88 0.16 5.49
N ASN A 143 -2.30 -1.04 5.53
CA ASN A 143 -3.07 -2.28 5.47
C ASN A 143 -3.98 -2.43 6.69
N PHE A 144 -3.54 -2.00 7.88
CA PHE A 144 -4.34 -2.03 9.10
C PHE A 144 -5.59 -1.17 8.98
N LEU A 145 -5.46 0.08 8.52
CA LEU A 145 -6.61 0.96 8.33
C LEU A 145 -7.57 0.41 7.26
N GLY A 146 -7.05 -0.18 6.19
CA GLY A 146 -7.86 -0.84 5.17
C GLY A 146 -8.63 -2.04 5.72
N VAL A 147 -7.96 -2.95 6.44
CA VAL A 147 -8.61 -4.11 7.07
C VAL A 147 -9.64 -3.68 8.12
N LEU A 148 -9.33 -2.67 8.93
CA LEU A 148 -10.25 -2.12 9.92
C LEU A 148 -11.53 -1.60 9.24
N LEU A 149 -11.39 -0.82 8.17
CA LEU A 149 -12.54 -0.33 7.39
C LEU A 149 -13.38 -1.49 6.84
N ILE A 150 -12.75 -2.50 6.25
CA ILE A 150 -13.42 -3.68 5.69
C ILE A 150 -14.20 -4.43 6.78
N LEU A 151 -13.60 -4.65 7.95
CA LEU A 151 -14.24 -5.35 9.06
C LEU A 151 -15.39 -4.56 9.67
N SER A 152 -15.28 -3.23 9.74
CA SER A 152 -16.38 -2.35 10.20
C SER A 152 -17.57 -2.36 9.25
N LEU A 153 -17.34 -2.58 7.95
CA LEU A 153 -18.39 -2.74 6.94
C LEU A 153 -18.94 -4.17 6.89
N LYS A 154 -18.28 -5.14 7.54
CA LYS A 154 -18.66 -6.57 7.51
C LYS A 154 -20.11 -6.86 7.91
N PRO A 155 -20.67 -6.23 8.94
CA PRO A 155 -22.06 -6.45 9.35
C PRO A 155 -23.10 -6.02 8.31
N TYR A 156 -22.75 -5.14 7.37
CA TYR A 156 -23.71 -4.49 6.47
C TYR A 156 -23.83 -5.13 5.08
N SER A 157 -22.95 -6.06 4.70
CA SER A 157 -22.94 -6.64 3.35
C SER A 157 -23.90 -7.82 3.13
N PHE A 158 -24.78 -8.08 4.09
CA PHE A 158 -25.74 -9.19 4.04
C PHE A 158 -27.19 -8.71 4.30
N ILE A 159 -27.41 -7.40 4.17
CA ILE A 159 -28.73 -6.76 4.01
C ILE A 159 -28.80 -6.32 2.55
#